data_AF-A0A2E7BLX5-F1
#
_entry.id   AF-A0A2E7BLX5-F1
#
_cell.length_a   1.000
_cell.length_b   1.000
_cell.length_c   1.000
_cell.angle_alpha   90.00
_cell.angle_beta   90.00
_cell.angle_gamma   90.00
#
_symmetry.space_group_name_H-M   'P 1'
#
loop_
_entity.id
_entity.type
_entity.pdbx_description
1 polymer ?
#
loop_
_entity_poly.entity_id
_entity_poly.type
_entity_poly.pdbx_seq_one_letter_code
_entity_poly.pdbx_strand_id
1 'polypeptide(L)' 'MHPRTTDVYVVREGSGVLVTGGQIVDERGEPVDGQRGAAIRGGVERRISAGDLIFIPAGVAHGIRDTKGITWFNIRFDTK' A
#
# COMPACT_ATOMS: atom_id res chain seq x y z
N MET A 1 -6.46 1.87 1.12
CA MET A 1 -6.86 2.33 -0.23
C MET A 1 -7.35 3.75 -0.13
N HIS A 2 -7.04 4.59 -1.11
CA HIS A 2 -7.51 5.96 -1.17
C HIS A 2 -8.28 6.18 -2.48
N PRO A 3 -9.61 6.45 -2.45
CA PRO A 3 -10.43 6.48 -3.67
C PRO A 3 -10.13 7.65 -4.60
N ARG A 4 -9.65 8.77 -4.06
CA ARG A 4 -9.49 10.04 -4.79
C ARG A 4 -8.09 10.64 -4.72
N THR A 5 -7.15 9.94 -4.09
CA THR A 5 -5.77 10.42 -3.99
C THR A 5 -4.81 9.36 -4.48
N THR A 6 -3.77 9.80 -5.15
CA THR A 6 -2.64 8.97 -5.55
C THR A 6 -1.49 9.18 -4.59
N ASP A 7 -0.71 8.12 -4.40
CA ASP A 7 0.50 8.14 -3.59
C ASP A 7 1.75 7.95 -4.45
N VAL A 8 2.77 8.74 -4.14
CA VAL A 8 4.15 8.46 -4.49
C VAL A 8 4.92 8.23 -3.20
N TYR A 9 5.53 7.06 -3.07
CA TYR A 9 6.46 6.76 -1.98
C TYR A 9 7.88 6.88 -2.49
N VAL A 10 8.72 7.59 -1.72
CA VAL A 10 10.18 7.58 -1.87
C VAL A 10 10.75 6.91 -0.63
N VAL A 11 11.19 5.67 -0.76
CA VAL A 11 11.69 4.88 0.37
C VAL A 11 13.09 5.37 0.74
N ARG A 12 13.26 5.80 1.99
CA ARG A 12 14.48 6.43 2.49
C ARG A 12 15.38 5.46 3.24
N GLU A 13 14.79 4.57 4.03
CA GLU A 13 15.50 3.66 4.92
C GLU A 13 14.74 2.36 5.08
N GLY A 14 15.45 1.32 5.51
CA GLY A 14 14.86 0.03 5.82
C GLY A 14 14.23 -0.64 4.60
N SER A 15 13.25 -1.51 4.87
CA SER A 15 12.62 -2.32 3.83
C SER A 15 11.32 -2.97 4.31
N GLY A 16 10.47 -3.41 3.38
CA GLY A 16 9.23 -4.15 3.68
C GLY A 16 8.74 -4.95 2.47
N VAL A 17 7.55 -5.53 2.59
CA VAL A 17 6.80 -6.11 1.47
C VAL A 17 5.59 -5.22 1.23
N LEU A 18 5.55 -4.56 0.07
CA LEU A 18 4.41 -3.81 -0.40
C LEU A 18 3.46 -4.75 -1.14
N VAL A 19 2.20 -4.76 -0.72
CA VAL A 19 1.11 -5.44 -1.44
C VAL A 19 0.29 -4.37 -2.16
N THR A 20 -0.07 -4.61 -3.42
CA THR A 20 -0.89 -3.71 -4.24
C THR A 20 -1.97 -4.46 -5.01
N GLY A 21 -3.13 -3.83 -5.22
CA GLY A 21 -4.29 -4.45 -5.86
C GLY A 21 -5.01 -5.43 -4.94
N GLY A 22 -5.79 -6.35 -5.52
CA GLY A 22 -6.56 -7.34 -4.77
C GLY A 22 -7.75 -6.76 -4.00
N GLN A 23 -8.28 -7.55 -3.05
CA GLN A 23 -9.45 -7.23 -2.25
C GLN A 23 -9.04 -6.98 -0.79
N ILE A 24 -9.52 -5.87 -0.21
CA ILE A 24 -9.39 -5.61 1.22
C ILE A 24 -10.33 -6.53 1.98
N VAL A 25 -9.81 -7.17 3.03
CA VAL A 25 -10.56 -8.11 3.89
C VAL A 25 -10.42 -7.76 5.37
N ASP A 26 -11.38 -8.18 6.19
CA ASP A 26 -11.36 -8.05 7.65
C ASP A 26 -10.53 -9.14 8.33
N GLU A 27 -10.57 -9.20 9.66
CA GLU A 27 -9.84 -10.21 10.46
C GLU A 27 -10.31 -11.64 10.21
N ARG A 28 -11.54 -11.83 9.70
CA ARG A 28 -12.12 -13.13 9.34
C ARG A 28 -11.86 -13.49 7.89
N GLY A 29 -11.26 -12.59 7.11
CA GLY A 29 -10.99 -12.78 5.69
C GLY A 29 -12.18 -12.42 4.79
N GLU A 30 -13.22 -11.79 5.33
CA GLU A 30 -14.39 -11.38 4.56
C GLU A 30 -14.13 -10.05 3.82
N PRO A 31 -14.63 -9.88 2.59
CA PRO A 31 -14.48 -8.63 1.85
C PRO A 31 -15.02 -7.44 2.63
N VAL A 32 -14.22 -6.38 2.71
CA VAL A 32 -14.64 -5.10 3.29
C VAL A 32 -14.99 -4.14 2.18
N ASP A 33 -16.19 -3.59 2.24
CA ASP A 33 -16.59 -2.48 1.38
C ASP A 33 -16.09 -1.17 2.01
N GLY A 34 -14.84 -0.81 1.70
CA GLY A 34 -14.19 0.31 2.37
C GLY A 34 -12.71 0.48 2.06
N GLN A 35 -12.12 1.49 2.70
CA GLN A 35 -10.73 1.92 2.44
C GLN A 35 -9.68 1.19 3.28
N ARG A 36 -10.10 0.52 4.37
CA ARG A 36 -9.24 -0.12 5.37
C ARG A 36 -9.82 -1.47 5.78
N GLY A 37 -8.93 -2.39 6.13
CA GLY A 37 -9.22 -3.73 6.63
C GLY A 37 -7.97 -4.31 7.27
N ALA A 38 -8.03 -5.59 7.66
CA ALA A 38 -6.92 -6.27 8.30
C ALA A 38 -5.84 -6.70 7.30
N ALA A 39 -6.23 -7.08 6.08
CA ALA A 39 -5.30 -7.58 5.06
C ALA A 39 -5.79 -7.31 3.63
N ILE A 40 -4.94 -7.66 2.66
CA ILE A 40 -5.25 -7.67 1.22
C ILE A 40 -5.11 -9.09 0.71
N ARG A 41 -6.19 -9.64 0.14
CA ARG A 41 -6.22 -10.97 -0.51
C ARG A 41 -6.06 -10.83 -2.02
N GLY A 42 -5.16 -11.64 -2.60
CA GLY A 42 -4.93 -11.68 -4.05
C GLY A 42 -4.22 -10.45 -4.61
N GLY A 43 -3.54 -9.67 -3.75
CA GLY A 43 -2.70 -8.55 -4.19
C GLY A 43 -1.35 -9.03 -4.73
N VAL A 44 -0.68 -8.18 -5.51
CA VAL A 44 0.69 -8.40 -5.99
C VAL A 44 1.67 -7.90 -4.95
N GLU A 45 2.61 -8.77 -4.57
CA GLU A 45 3.61 -8.50 -3.56
C GLU A 45 4.95 -8.13 -4.18
N ARG A 46 5.58 -7.09 -3.64
CA ARG A 46 6.92 -6.65 -4.04
C ARG A 46 7.73 -6.30 -2.81
N ARG A 47 8.95 -6.81 -2.75
CA ARG A 47 9.96 -6.34 -1.79
C ARG A 47 10.30 -4.89 -2.15
N ILE A 48 10.27 -4.00 -1.16
CA ILE A 48 10.69 -2.61 -1.31
C ILE A 48 11.74 -2.25 -0.27
N SER A 49 12.65 -1.34 -0.62
CA SER A 49 13.79 -0.91 0.19
C SER A 49 14.26 0.50 -0.16
N ALA A 50 15.18 1.04 0.65
CA ALA A 50 15.77 2.37 0.42
C ALA A 50 16.23 2.56 -1.04
N GLY A 51 15.83 3.68 -1.64
CA GLY A 51 16.10 4.01 -3.05
C GLY A 51 14.92 3.74 -3.99
N ASP A 52 13.95 2.92 -3.58
CA ASP A 52 12.77 2.65 -4.40
C ASP A 52 11.82 3.86 -4.48
N LEU A 53 11.28 4.09 -5.68
CA LEU A 53 10.20 5.03 -5.94
C LEU A 53 8.97 4.26 -6.42
N ILE A 54 7.84 4.47 -5.74
CA ILE A 54 6.64 3.68 -5.93
C ILE A 54 5.47 4.60 -6.20
N PHE A 55 4.80 4.39 -7.33
CA PHE A 55 3.57 5.08 -7.71
C PHE A 55 2.37 4.17 -7.46
N ILE A 56 1.40 4.63 -6.68
CA ILE A 56 0.19 3.90 -6.34
C ILE A 56 -1.03 4.75 -6.78
N PRO A 57 -1.71 4.37 -7.87
CA PRO A 57 -2.90 5.08 -8.33
C PRO A 57 -4.03 5.11 -7.30
N ALA A 58 -4.90 6.11 -7.41
CA ALA A 58 -6.14 6.17 -6.66
C ALA A 58 -6.99 4.90 -6.88
N GLY A 59 -7.70 4.48 -5.85
CA GLY A 59 -8.54 3.27 -5.85
C GLY A 59 -7.78 1.95 -5.66
N VAL A 60 -6.45 1.95 -5.75
CA VAL A 60 -5.66 0.72 -5.58
C VAL A 60 -5.52 0.38 -4.10
N ALA A 61 -5.94 -0.82 -3.70
CA ALA A 61 -5.65 -1.35 -2.37
C ALA A 61 -4.14 -1.52 -2.21
N HIS A 62 -3.59 -1.05 -1.09
CA HIS A 62 -2.17 -1.13 -0.79
C HIS A 62 -1.90 -1.16 0.71
N GLY A 63 -0.80 -1.83 1.08
CA GLY A 63 -0.33 -1.92 2.46
C GLY A 63 1.08 -2.50 2.51
N ILE A 64 1.84 -2.13 3.55
CA ILE A 64 3.21 -2.63 3.78
C ILE A 64 3.19 -3.54 5.01
N ARG A 65 3.82 -4.71 4.90
CA ARG A 65 4.06 -5.64 6.01
C ARG A 65 5.50 -6.14 6.01
N ASP A 66 5.82 -7.02 6.96
CA ASP A 66 7.14 -7.66 7.09
C ASP A 66 8.28 -6.63 7.08
N THR A 67 8.09 -5.55 7.86
CA THR A 67 8.98 -4.39 7.83
C THR A 67 10.26 -4.64 8.63
N LYS A 68 11.35 -4.06 8.15
CA LYS A 68 12.63 -3.95 8.86
C LYS A 68 12.99 -2.47 8.96
N GLY A 69 12.29 -1.75 9.84
CA GLY A 69 12.53 -0.32 10.12
C GLY A 69 12.39 0.58 8.90
N ILE A 70 11.32 0.40 8.10
CA ILE A 70 11.14 1.16 6.86
C ILE A 70 10.64 2.59 7.11
N THR A 71 11.30 3.57 6.48
CA THR A 71 10.90 4.98 6.46
C THR A 71 10.74 5.43 5.02
N TRP A 72 9.67 6.16 4.70
CA TRP A 72 9.45 6.72 3.36
C TRP A 72 8.80 8.10 3.43
N PHE A 73 9.05 8.92 2.41
CA PHE A 73 8.24 10.10 2.16
C PHE A 73 7.01 9.70 1.36
N ASN A 74 5.83 10.02 1.87
CA ASN A 74 4.61 9.93 1.09
C ASN A 74 4.25 11.31 0.54
N ILE A 75 4.32 11.44 -0.77
CA ILE A 75 3.76 12.57 -1.51
C ILE A 75 2.38 12.14 -1.99
N ARG A 76 1.34 12.86 -1.57
CA ARG A 76 -0.05 12.55 -1.90
C ARG A 76 -0.73 13.74 -2.54
N PHE A 77 -1.48 13.48 -3.60
CA PHE A 77 -2.26 14.50 -4.31
C PHE A 77 -3.59 13.94 -4.81
N ASP A 78 -4.57 14.83 -4.94
CA ASP A 78 -5.92 14.50 -5.41
C ASP A 78 -5.93 14.17 -6.92
N THR A 79 -6.78 13.25 -7.34
CA THR A 79 -6.87 12.74 -8.72
C THR A 79 -8.11 13.20 -9.50
N LYS A 80 -8.72 14.32 -9.08
CA LYS A 80 -10.04 14.90 -9.45
C LYS A 80 -11.10 14.73 -8.37
#